data_AF-A0A2X0MG53-F1
#
_entry.id   AF-A0A2X0MG53-F1
#
_cell.length_a   1.000
_cell.length_b   1.000
_cell.length_c   1.000
_cell.angle_alpha   90.00
_cell.angle_beta   90.00
_cell.angle_gamma   90.00
#
_symmetry.space_group_name_H-M   'P 1'
#
loop_
_entity.id
_entity.type
_entity.pdbx_description
1 polymer ?
#
loop_
_entity_poly.entity_id
_entity_poly.type
_entity_poly.pdbx_seq_one_letter_code
_entity_poly.pdbx_strand_id
1 'polypeptide(L)'
;MAPLTSNHHLTSNLARSPSPAPLDRLLSREDIPPLAYDTEAELLAVLSRLESELKKSIDIIFRDGANGANRGEVEKVVLEEFFRGLAPLVWSNCTIAGLPYAQYQALKSKAKFSKTKAFDEVLHQRVMNYQNSLFDAREQNARERVDVPNNYALGVQDVISRDMERLSQLEAVQPTFSEDRPRPVLFASTAAPQAKGRKSVGANKGSIEERPTAQQAQDDYAKASDEINRLLRHLPSLTTAAEEATRVALDTAALH
;
A
#
# COMPACT_ATOMS: atom_id res chain seq x y z
N MET A 1 -69.89 9.18 46.42
CA MET A 1 -69.20 8.01 46.99
C MET A 1 -68.51 7.27 45.86
N ALA A 2 -67.18 7.06 46.00
CA ALA A 2 -66.30 6.18 45.21
C ALA A 2 -66.08 6.54 43.69
N PRO A 3 -65.01 6.05 43.03
CA PRO A 3 -63.75 6.80 42.90
C PRO A 3 -63.14 6.84 41.46
N LEU A 4 -62.01 7.56 41.37
CA LEU A 4 -61.04 7.71 40.27
C LEU A 4 -60.71 6.42 39.47
N THR A 5 -60.56 6.55 38.15
CA THR A 5 -59.45 5.92 37.40
C THR A 5 -58.99 6.81 36.23
N SER A 6 -57.67 6.99 36.16
CA SER A 6 -56.90 7.67 35.12
C SER A 6 -56.51 6.66 34.06
N ASN A 7 -56.64 6.98 32.76
CA ASN A 7 -56.08 6.20 31.67
C ASN A 7 -55.34 7.13 30.69
N HIS A 8 -54.03 7.22 30.87
CA HIS A 8 -53.11 7.76 29.88
C HIS A 8 -52.88 6.70 28.79
N HIS A 9 -53.26 7.02 27.55
CA HIS A 9 -52.84 6.26 26.38
C HIS A 9 -51.37 6.58 26.05
N LEU A 10 -50.46 5.72 26.49
CA LEU A 10 -49.08 5.66 26.00
C LEU A 10 -49.03 4.75 24.77
N THR A 11 -48.59 5.32 23.66
CA THR A 11 -48.29 4.65 22.40
C THR A 11 -47.15 3.63 22.60
N SER A 12 -47.43 2.33 22.53
CA SER A 12 -46.39 1.30 22.52
C SER A 12 -45.82 1.16 21.10
N ASN A 13 -44.66 1.76 20.86
CA ASN A 13 -43.78 1.35 19.76
C ASN A 13 -43.20 -0.02 20.11
N LEU A 14 -43.94 -1.09 19.77
CA LEU A 14 -43.44 -2.45 19.85
C LEU A 14 -42.42 -2.64 18.72
N ALA A 15 -41.15 -2.38 19.04
CA ALA A 15 -40.02 -2.70 18.18
C ALA A 15 -40.10 -4.19 17.82
N ARG A 16 -40.37 -4.46 16.55
CA ARG A 16 -40.33 -5.79 15.96
C ARG A 16 -38.89 -6.30 16.10
N SER A 17 -38.65 -7.19 17.05
CA SER A 17 -37.41 -7.93 17.14
C SER A 17 -37.16 -8.62 15.80
N PRO A 18 -35.92 -8.58 15.25
CA PRO A 18 -35.61 -9.40 14.10
C PRO A 18 -35.76 -10.86 14.52
N SER A 19 -36.60 -11.59 13.79
CA SER A 19 -36.72 -13.04 13.90
C SER A 19 -35.33 -13.68 13.92
N PRO A 20 -35.06 -14.66 14.81
CA PRO A 20 -33.76 -15.31 14.84
C PRO A 20 -33.55 -15.95 13.46
N ALA A 21 -32.49 -15.52 12.78
CA ALA A 21 -32.11 -16.12 11.52
C ALA A 21 -31.97 -17.65 11.74
N PRO A 22 -32.43 -18.49 10.79
CA PRO A 22 -32.26 -19.92 10.91
C PRO A 22 -30.77 -20.24 11.08
N LEU A 23 -30.44 -20.99 12.14
CA LEU A 23 -29.08 -21.42 12.51
C LEU A 23 -28.32 -22.07 11.33
N ASP A 24 -29.05 -22.59 10.35
CA ASP A 24 -28.53 -23.17 9.11
C ASP A 24 -27.71 -22.18 8.26
N ARG A 25 -27.91 -20.87 8.43
CA ARG A 25 -27.21 -19.84 7.63
C ARG A 25 -25.95 -19.25 8.30
N LEU A 26 -25.69 -19.60 9.56
CA LEU A 26 -24.52 -19.15 10.32
C LEU A 26 -23.41 -20.21 10.42
N LEU A 27 -23.64 -21.40 9.86
CA LEU A 27 -22.70 -22.52 9.84
C LEU A 27 -22.48 -22.99 8.40
N SER A 28 -22.25 -22.06 7.47
CA SER A 28 -21.52 -22.39 6.25
C SER A 28 -20.25 -23.12 6.67
N ARG A 29 -20.05 -24.34 6.15
CA ARG A 29 -18.94 -25.26 6.47
C ARG A 29 -17.53 -24.62 6.34
N GLU A 30 -17.46 -23.43 5.78
CA GLU A 30 -16.28 -22.63 5.47
C GLU A 30 -15.89 -21.65 6.60
N ASP A 31 -16.77 -21.36 7.56
CA ASP A 31 -16.53 -20.33 8.60
C ASP A 31 -16.03 -20.86 9.95
N ILE A 32 -16.02 -22.18 10.15
CA ILE A 32 -15.45 -22.78 11.36
C ILE A 32 -13.96 -22.99 11.11
N PRO A 33 -13.06 -22.27 11.81
CA PRO A 33 -11.63 -22.53 11.67
C PRO A 33 -11.36 -24.00 12.03
N PRO A 34 -10.57 -24.72 11.21
CA PRO A 34 -10.27 -26.12 11.49
C PRO A 34 -9.62 -26.24 12.87
N LEU A 35 -9.93 -27.32 13.60
CA LEU A 35 -9.34 -27.57 14.91
C LEU A 35 -7.82 -27.63 14.77
N ALA A 36 -7.12 -26.63 15.29
CA ALA A 36 -5.68 -26.51 15.14
C ALA A 36 -4.98 -27.07 16.39
N TYR A 37 -4.08 -28.02 16.16
CA TYR A 37 -3.22 -28.62 17.17
C TYR A 37 -1.77 -28.37 16.81
N ASP A 38 -0.94 -28.13 17.82
CA ASP A 38 0.49 -27.94 17.59
C ASP A 38 1.18 -29.29 17.35
N THR A 39 0.72 -30.33 18.04
CA THR A 39 1.27 -31.69 17.95
C THR A 39 0.20 -32.77 17.91
N GLU A 40 0.54 -33.94 17.34
CA GLU A 40 -0.34 -35.12 17.35
C GLU A 40 -0.59 -35.65 18.78
N ALA A 41 0.38 -35.51 19.68
CA ALA A 41 0.25 -35.91 21.07
C ALA A 41 -0.86 -35.11 21.78
N GLU A 42 -1.01 -33.83 21.45
CA GLU A 42 -2.07 -32.97 21.98
C GLU A 42 -3.46 -33.45 21.51
N LEU A 43 -3.62 -33.71 20.20
CA LEU A 43 -4.86 -34.25 19.65
C LEU A 43 -5.24 -35.58 20.32
N LEU A 44 -4.27 -36.50 20.46
CA LEU A 44 -4.50 -37.78 21.13
C LEU A 44 -4.85 -37.59 22.62
N ALA A 45 -4.19 -36.68 23.32
CA ALA A 45 -4.49 -36.40 24.72
C ALA A 45 -5.92 -35.88 24.92
N VAL A 46 -6.42 -35.03 24.01
CA VAL A 46 -7.80 -34.54 24.04
C VAL A 46 -8.80 -35.69 23.84
N LEU A 47 -8.54 -36.58 22.86
CA LEU A 47 -9.40 -37.75 22.61
C LEU A 47 -9.39 -38.72 23.80
N SER A 48 -8.23 -39.01 24.39
CA SER A 48 -8.10 -39.86 25.57
C SER A 48 -8.81 -39.28 26.79
N ARG A 49 -8.77 -37.95 26.96
CA ARG A 49 -9.49 -37.26 28.03
C ARG A 49 -11.00 -37.37 27.84
N LEU A 50 -11.49 -37.16 26.62
CA LEU A 50 -12.90 -37.32 26.29
C LEU A 50 -13.38 -38.75 26.56
N GLU A 51 -12.58 -39.76 26.17
CA GLU A 51 -12.88 -41.16 26.44
C GLU A 51 -12.97 -41.44 27.94
N SER A 52 -12.05 -40.87 28.73
CA SER A 52 -12.04 -41.00 30.18
C SER A 52 -13.24 -40.32 30.85
N GLU A 53 -13.70 -39.18 30.33
CA GLU A 53 -14.89 -38.49 30.82
C GLU A 53 -16.18 -39.25 30.48
N LEU A 54 -16.26 -39.84 29.28
CA LEU A 54 -17.36 -40.72 28.88
C LEU A 54 -17.41 -42.01 29.71
N LYS A 55 -16.27 -42.62 30.02
CA LYS A 55 -16.21 -43.77 30.94
C LYS A 55 -16.72 -43.40 32.32
N LYS A 56 -16.29 -42.26 32.86
CA LYS A 56 -16.77 -41.76 34.16
C LYS A 56 -18.27 -41.50 34.18
N SER A 57 -18.85 -40.96 33.10
CA SER A 57 -20.29 -40.71 33.05
C SER A 57 -21.10 -42.00 32.99
N ILE A 58 -20.64 -43.01 32.24
CA ILE A 58 -21.21 -44.37 32.24
C ILE A 58 -21.14 -44.96 33.65
N ASP A 59 -19.99 -44.87 34.31
CA ASP A 59 -19.81 -45.39 35.67
C ASP A 59 -20.77 -44.77 36.68
N ILE A 60 -21.03 -43.47 36.59
CA ILE A 60 -22.00 -42.76 37.44
C ILE A 60 -23.42 -43.28 37.18
N ILE A 61 -23.84 -43.39 35.91
CA ILE A 61 -25.17 -43.86 35.52
C ILE A 61 -25.43 -45.29 36.02
N PHE A 62 -24.43 -46.18 35.92
CA PHE A 62 -24.55 -47.55 36.42
C PHE A 62 -24.48 -47.64 37.95
N ARG A 63 -23.81 -46.69 38.62
CA ARG A 63 -23.80 -46.60 40.09
C ARG A 63 -25.13 -46.14 40.65
N ASP A 64 -25.84 -45.25 39.95
CA ASP A 64 -27.11 -44.67 40.36
C ASP A 64 -28.33 -45.55 40.02
N GLY A 65 -28.11 -46.77 39.52
CA GLY A 65 -29.16 -47.78 39.32
C GLY A 65 -29.70 -47.85 37.89
N ALA A 66 -28.82 -48.07 36.90
CA ALA A 66 -29.24 -48.36 35.53
C ALA A 66 -30.00 -49.71 35.47
N ASN A 67 -31.33 -49.64 35.35
CA ASN A 67 -32.21 -50.80 35.32
C ASN A 67 -32.11 -51.56 33.99
N GLY A 68 -31.51 -52.75 34.03
CA GLY A 68 -31.67 -53.79 32.99
C GLY A 68 -30.76 -53.69 31.76
N ALA A 69 -29.85 -52.71 31.69
CA ALA A 69 -28.87 -52.64 30.61
C ALA A 69 -27.57 -53.38 31.00
N ASN A 70 -27.01 -54.16 30.08
CA ASN A 70 -25.68 -54.75 30.27
C ASN A 70 -24.62 -53.65 30.14
N ARG A 71 -23.93 -53.31 31.24
CA ARG A 71 -22.88 -52.29 31.27
C ARG A 71 -21.84 -52.47 30.16
N GLY A 72 -21.39 -53.70 29.92
CA GLY A 72 -20.41 -53.99 28.87
C GLY A 72 -20.91 -53.73 27.46
N GLU A 73 -22.21 -53.90 27.20
CA GLU A 73 -22.80 -53.59 25.89
C GLU A 73 -22.96 -52.08 25.70
N VAL A 74 -23.42 -51.36 26.74
CA VAL A 74 -23.52 -49.89 26.71
C VAL A 74 -22.16 -49.24 26.57
N GLU A 75 -21.16 -49.71 27.32
CA GLU A 75 -19.78 -49.24 27.22
C GLU A 75 -19.21 -49.48 25.83
N LYS A 76 -19.44 -50.67 25.26
CA LYS A 76 -19.00 -51.00 23.91
C LYS A 76 -19.66 -50.12 22.86
N VAL A 77 -20.98 -49.93 22.92
CA VAL A 77 -21.72 -49.10 21.96
C VAL A 77 -21.30 -47.63 22.11
N VAL A 78 -21.33 -47.09 23.33
CA VAL A 78 -21.04 -45.67 23.57
C VAL A 78 -19.58 -45.32 23.34
N LEU A 79 -18.63 -46.21 23.62
CA LEU A 79 -17.21 -45.90 23.33
C LEU A 79 -16.86 -46.28 21.90
N GLU A 80 -17.10 -47.52 21.47
CA GLU A 80 -16.62 -47.95 20.16
C GLU A 80 -17.43 -47.38 18.99
N GLU A 81 -18.73 -47.11 19.11
CA GLU A 81 -19.49 -46.51 17.99
C GLU A 81 -19.32 -45.00 17.96
N PHE A 82 -19.32 -44.35 19.12
CA PHE A 82 -19.10 -42.90 19.21
C PHE A 82 -17.71 -42.52 18.70
N PHE A 83 -16.64 -43.17 19.17
CA PHE A 83 -15.29 -42.84 18.71
C PHE A 83 -15.04 -43.28 17.26
N ARG A 84 -15.71 -44.33 16.78
CA ARG A 84 -15.67 -44.73 15.36
C ARG A 84 -16.33 -43.71 14.44
N GLY A 85 -17.38 -43.03 14.88
CA GLY A 85 -18.01 -41.93 14.15
C GLY A 85 -17.27 -40.59 14.31
N LEU A 86 -16.81 -40.29 15.52
CA LEU A 86 -16.17 -39.03 15.87
C LEU A 86 -14.75 -38.91 15.33
N ALA A 87 -13.94 -39.98 15.40
CA ALA A 87 -12.54 -39.91 15.02
C ALA A 87 -12.34 -39.49 13.55
N PRO A 88 -13.05 -40.07 12.55
CA PRO A 88 -12.94 -39.61 11.17
C PRO A 88 -13.38 -38.14 10.98
N LEU A 89 -14.40 -37.70 11.72
CA LEU A 89 -14.89 -36.32 11.65
C LEU A 89 -13.83 -35.34 12.18
N VAL A 90 -13.23 -35.65 13.33
CA VAL A 90 -12.16 -34.84 13.93
C VAL A 90 -10.94 -34.83 13.02
N TRP A 91 -10.51 -35.99 12.51
CA TRP A 91 -9.35 -36.08 11.63
C TRP A 91 -9.53 -35.35 10.30
N SER A 92 -10.76 -35.32 9.76
CA SER A 92 -11.05 -34.59 8.51
C SER A 92 -11.11 -33.07 8.67
N ASN A 93 -11.35 -32.56 9.88
CA ASN A 93 -11.51 -31.12 10.16
C ASN A 93 -10.42 -30.56 11.09
N CYS A 94 -9.34 -31.30 11.34
CA CYS A 94 -8.22 -30.82 12.15
C CYS A 94 -6.95 -30.56 11.32
N THR A 95 -6.15 -29.63 11.82
CA THR A 95 -4.80 -29.35 11.34
C THR A 95 -3.79 -29.61 12.44
N ILE A 96 -2.64 -30.19 12.09
CA ILE A 96 -1.50 -30.37 12.98
C ILE A 96 -0.33 -29.56 12.41
N ALA A 97 0.22 -28.64 13.20
CA ALA A 97 1.27 -27.70 12.76
C ALA A 97 0.90 -26.95 11.46
N GLY A 98 -0.37 -26.55 11.33
CA GLY A 98 -0.91 -25.84 10.17
C GLY A 98 -1.18 -26.69 8.92
N LEU A 99 -1.02 -28.02 9.00
CA LEU A 99 -1.27 -28.94 7.88
C LEU A 99 -2.50 -29.82 8.16
N PRO A 100 -3.37 -30.08 7.16
CA PRO A 100 -4.46 -31.04 7.31
C PRO A 100 -3.96 -32.41 7.77
N TYR A 101 -4.68 -33.09 8.67
CA TYR A 101 -4.26 -34.38 9.25
C TYR A 101 -3.81 -35.43 8.22
N ALA A 102 -4.52 -35.55 7.09
CA ALA A 102 -4.16 -36.47 6.02
C ALA A 102 -2.78 -36.16 5.40
N GLN A 103 -2.47 -34.86 5.22
CA GLN A 103 -1.18 -34.42 4.72
C GLN A 103 -0.08 -34.60 5.77
N TYR A 104 -0.39 -34.29 7.04
CA TYR A 104 0.49 -34.54 8.17
C TYR A 104 0.90 -36.03 8.24
N GLN A 105 -0.06 -36.95 8.16
CA GLN A 105 0.19 -38.39 8.22
C GLN A 105 0.99 -38.89 7.00
N ALA A 106 0.73 -38.35 5.81
CA ALA A 106 1.51 -38.63 4.60
C ALA A 106 2.96 -38.13 4.68
N LEU A 107 3.22 -37.04 5.39
CA LEU A 107 4.57 -36.51 5.62
C LEU A 107 5.29 -37.23 6.77
N LYS A 108 4.54 -37.63 7.81
CA LYS A 108 5.04 -38.44 8.94
C LYS A 108 5.50 -39.81 8.46
N SER A 109 4.68 -40.51 7.68
CA SER A 109 5.04 -41.81 7.07
C SER A 109 6.23 -41.71 6.12
N LYS A 110 6.44 -40.56 5.47
CA LYS A 110 7.60 -40.28 4.62
C LYS A 110 8.86 -39.84 5.40
N ALA A 111 8.87 -39.93 6.73
CA ALA A 111 9.96 -39.51 7.61
C ALA A 111 10.46 -38.06 7.36
N LYS A 112 9.59 -37.17 6.87
CA LYS A 112 9.94 -35.76 6.60
C LYS A 112 9.76 -34.86 7.83
N PHE A 113 9.05 -35.32 8.86
CA PHE A 113 8.75 -34.55 10.07
C PHE A 113 9.89 -34.48 11.09
N SER A 114 10.92 -35.33 10.99
CA SER A 114 12.07 -35.31 11.91
C SER A 114 13.19 -34.37 11.47
N LYS A 115 13.01 -33.66 10.36
CA LYS A 115 13.96 -32.65 9.90
C LYS A 115 13.22 -31.32 9.95
N THR A 116 13.41 -30.59 11.05
CA THR A 116 13.41 -29.12 10.96
C THR A 116 14.12 -28.76 9.65
N LYS A 117 13.51 -27.91 8.82
CA LYS A 117 14.21 -27.41 7.63
C LYS A 117 15.56 -26.92 8.13
N ALA A 118 16.63 -27.50 7.60
CA ALA A 118 17.98 -27.08 7.95
C ALA A 118 18.04 -25.55 7.74
N PHE A 119 18.78 -24.87 8.62
CA PHE A 119 18.99 -23.44 8.49
C PHE A 119 19.45 -23.15 7.05
N ASP A 120 18.66 -22.36 6.33
CA ASP A 120 18.93 -22.00 4.96
C ASP A 120 19.80 -20.72 4.99
N GLU A 121 21.12 -20.93 4.99
CA GLU A 121 22.13 -19.86 4.99
C GLU A 121 21.89 -18.85 3.86
N VAL A 122 21.43 -19.31 2.69
CA VAL A 122 21.18 -18.45 1.54
C VAL A 122 19.97 -17.56 1.79
N LEU A 123 18.90 -18.13 2.35
CA LEU A 123 17.72 -17.34 2.74
C LEU A 123 18.07 -16.35 3.86
N HIS A 124 18.88 -16.76 4.83
CA HIS A 124 19.31 -15.89 5.92
C HIS A 124 20.14 -14.70 5.41
N GLN A 125 21.13 -14.94 4.56
CA GLN A 125 21.93 -13.88 3.94
C GLN A 125 21.05 -12.93 3.12
N ARG A 126 20.07 -13.46 2.38
CA ARG A 126 19.12 -12.63 1.62
C ARG A 126 18.28 -11.74 2.54
N VAL A 127 17.82 -12.27 3.68
CA VAL A 127 17.08 -11.50 4.69
C VAL A 127 17.95 -10.41 5.28
N MET A 128 19.20 -10.70 5.63
CA MET A 128 20.14 -9.72 6.18
C MET A 128 20.45 -8.61 5.18
N ASN A 129 20.73 -8.96 3.92
CA ASN A 129 20.97 -7.98 2.86
C ASN A 129 19.74 -7.09 2.62
N TYR A 130 18.54 -7.68 2.65
CA TYR A 130 17.30 -6.92 2.51
C TYR A 130 17.07 -5.97 3.70
N GLN A 131 17.35 -6.42 4.91
CA GLN A 131 17.25 -5.58 6.11
C GLN A 131 18.21 -4.40 6.04
N ASN A 132 19.48 -4.63 5.69
CA ASN A 132 20.47 -3.56 5.54
C ASN A 132 20.05 -2.55 4.46
N SER A 133 19.62 -3.04 3.29
CA SER A 133 19.12 -2.17 2.22
C SER A 133 17.91 -1.32 2.66
N LEU A 134 17.02 -1.86 3.49
CA LEU A 134 15.90 -1.09 4.05
C LEU A 134 16.37 -0.02 5.04
N PHE A 135 17.42 -0.27 5.83
CA PHE A 135 18.01 0.73 6.70
C PHE A 135 18.66 1.85 5.89
N ASP A 136 19.47 1.51 4.89
CA ASP A 136 20.12 2.48 4.02
C ASP A 136 19.10 3.36 3.28
N ALA A 137 18.05 2.74 2.73
CA ALA A 137 16.98 3.46 2.05
C ALA A 137 16.20 4.40 2.98
N ARG A 138 15.99 4.01 4.24
CA ARG A 138 15.33 4.87 5.25
C ARG A 138 16.20 6.05 5.64
N GLU A 139 17.50 5.82 5.84
CA GLU A 139 18.45 6.88 6.15
C GLU A 139 18.57 7.87 4.99
N GLN A 140 18.71 7.36 3.76
CA GLN A 140 18.75 8.20 2.57
C GLN A 140 17.47 9.02 2.41
N ASN A 141 16.29 8.42 2.60
CA ASN A 141 15.03 9.17 2.55
C ASN A 141 14.94 10.25 3.63
N ALA A 142 15.43 9.97 4.84
CA ALA A 142 15.47 10.94 5.92
C ALA A 142 16.39 12.12 5.60
N ARG A 143 17.58 11.85 5.05
CA ARG A 143 18.53 12.89 4.59
C ARG A 143 17.95 13.70 3.44
N GLU A 144 17.40 13.06 2.42
CA GLU A 144 16.79 13.75 1.27
C GLU A 144 15.64 14.67 1.67
N ARG A 145 14.81 14.28 2.63
CA ARG A 145 13.73 15.14 3.15
C ARG A 145 14.24 16.43 3.80
N VAL A 146 15.48 16.44 4.29
CA VAL A 146 16.08 17.61 4.94
C VAL A 146 16.94 18.39 3.95
N ASP A 147 17.83 17.71 3.25
CA ASP A 147 18.85 18.33 2.41
C ASP A 147 18.26 18.85 1.09
N VAL A 148 17.32 18.14 0.47
CA VAL A 148 16.76 18.56 -0.83
C VAL A 148 15.99 19.88 -0.71
N PRO A 149 15.05 20.07 0.25
CA PRO A 149 14.38 21.35 0.40
C PRO A 149 15.33 22.47 0.80
N ASN A 150 16.33 22.20 1.64
CA ASN A 150 17.27 23.21 2.09
C ASN A 150 18.17 23.70 0.94
N ASN A 151 18.72 22.77 0.15
CA ASN A 151 19.52 23.10 -1.03
C ASN A 151 18.69 23.84 -2.09
N TYR A 152 17.43 23.43 -2.28
CA TYR A 152 16.53 24.11 -3.19
C TYR A 152 16.21 25.54 -2.71
N ALA A 153 15.95 25.72 -1.41
CA ALA A 153 15.70 27.03 -0.83
C ALA A 153 16.90 27.98 -0.97
N LEU A 154 18.12 27.48 -0.75
CA LEU A 154 19.35 28.24 -0.99
C LEU A 154 19.49 28.64 -2.46
N GLY A 155 19.21 27.71 -3.40
CA GLY A 155 19.25 28.02 -4.83
C GLY A 155 18.22 29.08 -5.24
N VAL A 156 17.00 29.01 -4.72
CA VAL A 156 15.96 30.03 -4.97
C VAL A 156 16.36 31.37 -4.36
N GLN A 157 16.91 31.38 -3.14
CA GLN A 157 17.36 32.60 -2.49
C GLN A 157 18.46 33.30 -3.29
N ASP A 158 19.41 32.55 -3.86
CA ASP A 158 20.47 33.09 -4.71
C ASP A 158 19.92 33.75 -5.98
N VAL A 159 18.92 33.12 -6.61
CA VAL A 159 18.25 33.68 -7.80
C VAL A 159 17.53 34.98 -7.43
N ILE A 160 16.74 34.98 -6.36
CA ILE A 160 16.03 36.17 -5.88
C ILE A 160 17.01 37.30 -5.58
N SER A 161 18.14 36.99 -4.93
CA SER A 161 19.15 37.98 -4.57
C SER A 161 19.77 38.64 -5.81
N ARG A 162 20.05 37.85 -6.85
CA ARG A 162 20.56 38.35 -8.15
C ARG A 162 19.51 39.18 -8.89
N ASP A 163 18.24 38.77 -8.85
CA ASP A 163 17.16 39.52 -9.50
C ASP A 163 16.91 40.85 -8.79
N MET A 164 16.98 40.89 -7.46
CA MET A 164 16.91 42.13 -6.68
C MET A 164 18.08 43.08 -7.00
N GLU A 165 19.28 42.54 -7.17
CA GLU A 165 20.45 43.32 -7.59
C GLU A 165 20.29 43.88 -9.02
N ARG A 166 19.71 43.11 -9.94
CA ARG A 166 19.40 43.61 -11.29
C ARG A 166 18.31 44.68 -11.27
N LEU A 167 17.27 44.50 -10.45
CA LEU A 167 16.20 45.49 -10.30
C LEU A 167 16.73 46.81 -9.75
N SER A 168 17.62 46.78 -8.75
CA SER A 168 18.23 48.00 -8.21
C SER A 168 19.11 48.72 -9.24
N GLN A 169 19.82 47.98 -10.08
CA GLN A 169 20.58 48.55 -11.21
C GLN A 169 19.65 49.21 -12.23
N LEU A 170 18.52 48.59 -12.56
CA LEU A 170 17.54 49.17 -13.49
C LEU A 170 16.84 50.41 -12.92
N GLU A 171 16.56 50.44 -11.61
CA GLU A 171 16.02 51.61 -10.93
C GLU A 171 17.04 52.76 -10.86
N ALA A 172 18.32 52.46 -10.66
CA ALA A 172 19.38 53.47 -10.74
C ALA A 172 19.57 54.04 -12.15
N VAL A 173 19.25 53.25 -13.18
CA VAL A 173 19.31 53.66 -14.60
C VAL A 173 18.00 54.29 -15.08
N GLN A 174 17.06 54.59 -14.16
CA GLN A 174 15.75 55.17 -14.50
C GLN A 174 15.92 56.29 -15.53
N PRO A 175 15.47 56.09 -16.78
CA PRO A 175 15.59 57.10 -17.81
C PRO A 175 14.79 58.29 -17.32
N THR A 176 15.46 59.42 -17.16
CA THR A 176 14.82 60.73 -17.00
C THR A 176 14.07 60.99 -18.31
N PHE A 177 12.85 60.47 -18.40
CA PHE A 177 11.91 60.92 -19.41
C PHE A 177 11.62 62.37 -19.07
N SER A 178 12.30 63.27 -19.78
CA SER A 178 11.98 64.69 -19.79
C SER A 178 10.46 64.83 -19.97
N GLU A 179 9.83 65.69 -19.17
CA GLU A 179 8.36 65.89 -19.07
C GLU A 179 7.65 66.31 -20.38
N ASP A 180 8.31 66.24 -21.53
CA ASP A 180 7.83 66.73 -22.83
C ASP A 180 7.29 65.60 -23.73
N ARG A 181 6.62 64.60 -23.15
CA ARG A 181 5.83 63.62 -23.92
C ARG A 181 4.35 64.01 -23.90
N PRO A 182 3.69 64.17 -25.06
CA PRO A 182 2.25 64.42 -25.09
C PRO A 182 1.54 63.24 -24.41
N ARG A 183 0.71 63.55 -23.41
CA ARG A 183 -0.06 62.58 -22.62
C ARG A 183 -0.76 61.58 -23.55
N PRO A 184 -0.80 60.28 -23.20
CA PRO A 184 -1.61 59.34 -23.96
C PRO A 184 -3.07 59.74 -23.76
N VAL A 185 -3.76 60.01 -24.87
CA VAL A 185 -5.19 60.32 -24.90
C VAL A 185 -5.91 59.11 -24.31
N LEU A 186 -6.43 59.27 -23.09
CA LEU A 186 -7.33 58.31 -22.46
C LEU A 186 -8.52 58.11 -23.39
N PHE A 187 -8.69 56.86 -23.84
CA PHE A 187 -9.80 56.29 -24.59
C PHE A 187 -11.03 57.20 -24.75
N ALA A 188 -11.07 57.93 -25.86
CA ALA A 188 -12.34 58.35 -26.42
C ALA A 188 -13.11 57.09 -26.81
N SER A 189 -14.33 56.94 -26.28
CA SER A 189 -15.32 55.95 -26.72
C SER A 189 -15.44 56.02 -28.25
N THR A 190 -14.85 55.04 -28.93
CA THR A 190 -14.86 54.96 -30.38
C THR A 190 -15.82 53.84 -30.77
N ALA A 191 -17.03 54.26 -31.12
CA ALA A 191 -17.91 53.52 -31.98
C ALA A 191 -17.11 52.96 -33.18
N ALA A 192 -17.46 51.74 -33.59
CA ALA A 192 -16.79 50.96 -34.63
C ALA A 192 -16.43 51.83 -35.86
N PRO A 193 -15.14 51.92 -36.25
CA PRO A 193 -14.75 52.73 -37.39
C PRO A 193 -15.17 52.00 -38.66
N GLN A 194 -16.05 52.65 -39.43
CA GLN A 194 -16.40 52.22 -40.78
C GLN A 194 -15.14 52.16 -41.65
N ALA A 195 -14.98 51.03 -42.33
CA ALA A 195 -13.94 50.81 -43.31
C ALA A 195 -14.02 51.86 -44.43
N LYS A 196 -13.04 52.77 -44.45
CA LYS A 196 -12.69 53.54 -45.65
C LYS A 196 -11.27 53.19 -46.03
N GLY A 197 -11.15 52.42 -47.11
CA GLY A 197 -9.86 52.07 -47.69
C GLY A 197 -9.10 53.31 -48.14
N ARG A 198 -7.80 53.33 -47.85
CA ARG A 198 -6.84 54.17 -48.58
C ARG A 198 -5.50 53.44 -48.67
N LYS A 199 -4.96 53.50 -49.88
CA LYS A 199 -3.84 52.76 -50.41
C LYS A 199 -2.49 53.32 -49.94
N SER A 200 -1.56 52.39 -49.68
CA SER A 200 -0.13 52.39 -50.02
C SER A 200 0.83 53.50 -49.55
N VAL A 201 2.08 53.05 -49.38
CA VAL A 201 3.35 53.78 -49.19
C VAL A 201 3.54 54.25 -47.75
N GLY A 202 4.57 53.88 -47.00
CA GLY A 202 5.88 53.33 -47.34
C GLY A 202 6.84 53.91 -46.29
N ALA A 203 7.60 53.03 -45.64
CA ALA A 203 8.76 53.26 -44.79
C ALA A 203 8.86 54.60 -44.03
N ASN A 204 8.70 54.55 -42.70
CA ASN A 204 9.47 55.42 -41.82
C ASN A 204 10.31 54.58 -40.85
N LYS A 205 11.61 54.66 -41.07
CA LYS A 205 12.70 54.21 -40.20
C LYS A 205 12.59 54.92 -38.85
N GLY A 206 12.55 54.16 -37.77
CA GLY A 206 12.69 54.67 -36.42
C GLY A 206 12.64 53.53 -35.42
N SER A 207 13.81 53.14 -34.91
CA SER A 207 14.06 52.18 -33.82
C SER A 207 13.44 50.79 -33.95
N ILE A 208 14.07 49.93 -34.75
CA ILE A 208 13.95 48.48 -34.60
C ILE A 208 15.10 48.08 -33.69
N GLU A 209 14.83 47.88 -32.40
CA GLU A 209 15.58 46.86 -31.66
C GLU A 209 15.40 45.56 -32.45
N GLU A 210 16.51 44.94 -32.86
CA GLU A 210 16.57 43.80 -33.78
C GLU A 210 15.67 42.66 -33.30
N ARG A 211 14.41 42.67 -33.77
CA ARG A 211 13.54 41.52 -33.66
C ARG A 211 14.04 40.53 -34.72
N PRO A 212 14.47 39.31 -34.34
CA PRO A 212 14.94 38.33 -35.31
C PRO A 212 13.84 38.11 -36.35
N THR A 213 14.24 38.09 -37.62
CA THR A 213 13.29 37.85 -38.72
C THR A 213 12.69 36.46 -38.55
N ALA A 214 11.46 36.26 -39.05
CA ALA A 214 10.78 34.95 -38.93
C ALA A 214 11.60 33.80 -39.53
N GLN A 215 12.42 34.09 -40.53
CA GLN A 215 13.38 33.15 -41.12
C GLN A 215 14.48 32.76 -40.12
N GLN A 216 15.07 33.76 -39.44
CA GLN A 216 16.11 33.54 -38.43
C GLN A 216 15.61 32.66 -37.28
N ALA A 217 14.38 32.89 -36.82
CA ALA A 217 13.77 32.09 -35.76
C ALA A 217 13.51 30.63 -36.18
N GLN A 218 13.21 30.39 -37.47
CA GLN A 218 13.06 29.02 -37.99
C GLN A 218 14.41 28.30 -38.10
N ASP A 219 15.44 29.00 -38.55
CA ASP A 219 16.80 28.44 -38.63
C ASP A 219 17.37 28.13 -37.24
N ASP A 220 17.10 28.98 -36.25
CA ASP A 220 17.53 28.76 -34.86
C ASP A 220 16.78 27.59 -34.22
N TYR A 221 15.47 27.43 -34.51
CA TYR A 221 14.71 26.27 -34.07
C TYR A 221 15.24 24.96 -34.70
N ALA A 222 15.57 24.98 -35.98
CA ALA A 222 16.13 23.81 -36.66
C ALA A 222 17.48 23.40 -36.06
N LYS A 223 18.37 24.37 -35.82
CA LYS A 223 19.68 24.11 -35.16
C LYS A 223 19.51 23.56 -33.75
N ALA A 224 18.62 24.15 -32.94
CA ALA A 224 18.35 23.68 -31.59
C ALA A 224 17.76 22.26 -31.59
N SER A 225 16.89 21.94 -32.56
CA SER A 225 16.32 20.60 -32.71
C SER A 225 17.39 19.56 -33.06
N ASP A 226 18.29 19.88 -33.97
CA ASP A 226 19.40 19.00 -34.35
C ASP A 226 20.37 18.77 -33.18
N GLU A 227 20.64 19.80 -32.38
CA GLU A 227 21.52 19.72 -31.21
C GLU A 227 20.90 18.86 -30.09
N ILE A 228 19.60 19.01 -29.82
CA ILE A 228 18.86 18.15 -28.88
C ILE A 228 18.89 16.69 -29.36
N ASN A 229 18.63 16.45 -30.64
CA ASN A 229 18.67 15.10 -31.20
C ASN A 229 20.06 14.47 -31.13
N ARG A 230 21.11 15.28 -31.26
CA ARG A 230 22.50 14.83 -31.07
C ARG A 230 22.76 14.43 -29.61
N LEU A 231 22.32 15.24 -28.65
CA LEU A 231 22.44 14.92 -27.22
C LEU A 231 21.69 13.64 -26.85
N LEU A 232 20.45 13.48 -27.35
CA LEU A 232 19.65 12.28 -27.12
C LEU A 232 20.31 10.99 -27.64
N ARG A 233 21.09 11.06 -28.72
CA ARG A 233 21.87 9.92 -29.23
C ARG A 233 23.06 9.56 -28.34
N HIS A 234 23.62 10.51 -27.61
CA HIS A 234 24.79 10.30 -26.74
C HIS A 234 24.42 9.96 -25.28
N LEU A 235 23.17 10.22 -24.86
CA LEU A 235 22.69 9.86 -23.52
C LEU A 235 22.88 8.37 -23.17
N PRO A 236 22.56 7.39 -24.05
CA PRO A 236 22.75 5.98 -23.74
C PRO A 236 24.22 5.62 -23.46
N SER A 237 25.16 6.23 -24.19
CA SER A 237 26.59 6.00 -23.98
C SER A 237 27.12 6.62 -22.68
N LEU A 238 26.55 7.76 -22.27
CA LEU A 238 26.91 8.42 -21.01
C LEU A 238 26.35 7.64 -19.81
N THR A 239 25.14 7.10 -19.92
CA THR A 239 24.57 6.24 -18.87
C THR A 239 25.34 4.95 -18.70
N THR A 240 25.73 4.29 -19.81
CA THR A 240 26.56 3.07 -19.72
C THR A 240 27.94 3.35 -19.15
N ALA A 241 28.57 4.47 -19.52
CA ALA A 241 29.87 4.85 -18.96
C ALA A 241 29.79 5.18 -17.46
N ALA A 242 28.69 5.78 -17.00
CA ALA A 242 28.45 6.04 -15.59
C ALA A 242 28.20 4.74 -14.78
N GLU A 243 27.46 3.80 -15.35
CA GLU A 243 27.23 2.46 -14.77
C GLU A 243 28.52 1.63 -14.69
N GLU A 244 29.38 1.70 -15.70
CA GLU A 244 30.69 1.06 -15.69
C GLU A 244 31.63 1.70 -14.66
N ALA A 245 31.66 3.02 -14.56
CA ALA A 245 32.49 3.73 -13.58
C ALA A 245 32.06 3.43 -12.13
N THR A 246 30.74 3.35 -11.88
CA THR A 246 30.22 2.96 -10.56
C THR A 246 30.51 1.51 -10.23
N ARG A 247 30.46 0.60 -11.21
CA ARG A 247 30.85 -0.79 -11.02
C ARG A 247 32.35 -0.93 -10.70
N VAL A 248 33.22 -0.22 -11.41
CA VAL A 248 34.67 -0.20 -11.13
C VAL A 248 34.95 0.37 -9.74
N ALA A 249 34.27 1.45 -9.34
CA ALA A 249 34.42 2.01 -8.01
C ALA A 249 34.03 1.01 -6.90
N LEU A 250 32.93 0.28 -7.08
CA LEU A 250 32.49 -0.77 -6.15
C LEU A 250 33.46 -1.95 -6.11
N ASP A 251 33.97 -2.40 -7.26
CA ASP A 251 34.96 -3.48 -7.33
C ASP A 251 36.29 -3.06 -6.66
N THR A 252 36.72 -1.80 -6.80
CA THR A 252 37.91 -1.29 -6.10
C THR A 252 37.70 -1.15 -4.60
N ALA A 253 36.50 -0.82 -4.14
CA ALA A 253 36.16 -0.75 -2.71
C ALA A 253 36.10 -2.13 -2.05
N ALA A 254 35.82 -3.20 -2.82
CA ALA A 254 35.78 -4.57 -2.32
C ALA A 254 37.17 -5.24 -2.23
N LEU A 255 38.22 -4.63 -2.78
CA LEU A 255 39.61 -5.11 -2.78
C LEU A 255 40.48 -4.50 -1.66
N HIS A 256 39.93 -3.57 -0.87
CA HIS A 256 40.55 -2.92 0.29
C HIS A 256 39.93 -3.40 1.59
#